data_AF-A0AAP0RMJ0-F1
#
_entry.id   AF-A0AAP0RMJ0-F1
#
_cell.length_a   1.000
_cell.length_b   1.000
_cell.length_c   1.000
_cell.angle_alpha   90.00
_cell.angle_beta   90.00
_cell.angle_gamma   90.00
#
_symmetry.space_group_name_H-M   'P 1'
#
loop_
_entity.id
_entity.type
_entity.pdbx_description
1 polymer ?
#
loop_
_entity_poly.entity_id
_entity_poly.type
_entity_poly.pdbx_seq_one_letter_code
_entity_poly.pdbx_strand_id
1 'polypeptide(L)'
;MKISYNVGFKSNGKITALHLDILINAGISADISPTMPLNMLGALKKYDWGALSFDIKVCKTNHSSKSAMRAPGEVQASFIAEAVVEHVAPNLSMEVDFVRNINLHTFNSLYLFYEGSTGEPLEYTSPSIWDKLVRSSSFYQRTEMIKQFNRCNKWRKRGISWVPILHEVSLRPTPGKVSILSDGSVVVGVGGIGLGQGLWT
;
A
#
# COMPACT_ATOMS: atom_id res chain seq x y z
N MET A 1 -11.28 11.02 6.56
CA MET A 1 -10.71 10.11 7.57
C MET A 1 -9.96 10.96 8.57
N LYS A 2 -9.98 10.60 9.86
CA LYS A 2 -9.14 11.22 10.89
C LYS A 2 -8.22 10.14 11.43
N ILE A 3 -6.93 10.46 11.55
CA ILE A 3 -5.91 9.52 11.99
C ILE A 3 -5.15 10.15 13.15
N SER A 4 -4.92 9.38 14.21
CA SER A 4 -4.01 9.70 15.30
C SER A 4 -3.11 8.49 15.51
N TYR A 5 -1.83 8.70 15.80
CA TYR A 5 -0.90 7.60 15.95
C TYR A 5 0.23 7.93 16.91
N ASN A 6 0.79 6.88 17.51
CA ASN A 6 2.03 6.92 18.29
C ASN A 6 3.01 5.91 17.69
N VAL A 7 4.25 6.33 17.46
CA VAL A 7 5.29 5.48 16.87
C VAL A 7 6.52 5.45 17.79
N GLY A 8 7.02 4.24 18.06
CA GLY A 8 8.26 4.00 18.78
C GLY A 8 9.35 3.53 17.83
N PHE A 9 10.54 4.14 17.90
CA PHE A 9 11.66 3.82 17.03
C PHE A 9 13.00 3.98 17.76
N LYS A 10 14.01 3.27 17.28
CA LYS A 10 15.41 3.34 17.75
C LYS A 10 16.19 4.40 16.98
N SER A 11 17.34 4.80 17.54
CA SER A 11 18.26 5.77 16.92
C SER A 11 18.83 5.32 15.57
N ASN A 12 18.81 4.01 15.27
CA ASN A 12 19.21 3.46 13.98
C ASN A 12 18.09 3.47 12.92
N GLY A 13 16.92 4.07 13.23
CA GLY A 13 15.76 4.13 12.34
C GLY A 13 14.83 2.91 12.39
N LYS A 14 15.18 1.86 13.15
CA LYS A 14 14.31 0.68 13.27
C LYS A 14 13.07 1.04 14.09
N ILE A 15 11.91 0.87 13.49
CA ILE A 15 10.61 1.03 14.17
C ILE A 15 10.36 -0.22 15.02
N THR A 16 9.87 -0.01 16.23
CA THR A 16 9.65 -1.07 17.23
C THR A 16 8.21 -1.18 17.67
N ALA A 17 7.42 -0.11 17.52
CA ALA A 17 6.00 -0.13 17.80
C ALA A 17 5.25 0.94 16.98
N LEU A 18 4.01 0.63 16.61
CA LEU A 18 3.07 1.57 16.03
C LEU A 18 1.67 1.32 16.61
N HIS A 19 1.05 2.38 17.15
CA HIS A 19 -0.37 2.39 17.51
C HIS A 19 -1.12 3.36 16.60
N LEU A 20 -2.24 2.93 16.01
CA LEU A 20 -3.07 3.70 15.09
C LEU A 20 -4.52 3.82 15.57
N ASP A 21 -5.03 5.04 15.73
CA ASP A 21 -6.46 5.33 15.86
C ASP A 21 -6.99 5.91 14.55
N ILE A 22 -7.94 5.22 13.91
CA ILE A 22 -8.45 5.60 12.59
C ILE A 22 -9.97 5.74 12.64
N LEU A 23 -10.47 6.92 12.30
CA LEU A 23 -11.90 7.19 12.13
C LEU A 23 -12.23 7.36 10.64
N ILE A 24 -13.06 6.46 10.12
CA ILE A 24 -13.50 6.43 8.72
C ILE A 24 -14.92 6.98 8.64
N ASN A 25 -15.15 8.01 7.83
CA ASN A 25 -16.52 8.50 7.59
C ASN A 25 -17.19 7.60 6.53
N ALA A 26 -18.17 6.79 6.93
CA ALA A 26 -18.92 5.89 6.05
C ALA A 26 -20.13 6.54 5.38
N GLY A 27 -20.59 7.69 5.88
CA GLY A 27 -21.86 8.29 5.48
C GLY A 27 -23.07 7.64 6.17
N ILE A 28 -24.24 7.74 5.55
CA ILE A 28 -25.53 7.38 6.16
C ILE A 28 -25.80 5.87 6.19
N SER A 29 -25.25 5.09 5.26
CA SER A 29 -25.34 3.63 5.22
C SER A 29 -23.95 2.97 5.23
N ALA A 30 -23.90 1.67 5.55
CA ALA A 30 -22.64 0.95 5.69
C ALA A 30 -21.91 0.73 4.34
N ASP A 31 -22.62 0.25 3.31
CA ASP A 31 -22.04 -0.15 2.02
C ASP A 31 -20.79 -1.05 2.22
N ILE A 32 -19.71 -0.84 1.46
CA ILE A 32 -18.43 -1.56 1.62
C ILE A 32 -17.59 -1.08 2.82
N SER A 33 -17.99 -0.01 3.52
CA SER A 33 -17.19 0.58 4.59
C SER A 33 -16.74 -0.41 5.68
N PRO A 34 -17.55 -1.42 6.10
CA PRO A 34 -17.12 -2.43 7.07
C PRO A 34 -15.94 -3.31 6.63
N THR A 35 -15.65 -3.43 5.33
CA THR A 35 -14.50 -4.21 4.85
C THR A 35 -13.21 -3.40 4.83
N MET A 36 -13.30 -2.06 4.91
CA MET A 36 -12.13 -1.18 4.86
C MET A 36 -11.06 -1.50 5.91
N PRO A 37 -11.40 -1.77 7.20
CA PRO A 37 -10.38 -2.10 8.19
C PRO A 37 -9.52 -3.30 7.78
N LEU A 38 -10.13 -4.37 7.28
CA LEU A 38 -9.40 -5.56 6.83
C LEU A 38 -8.46 -5.25 5.66
N ASN A 39 -8.95 -4.52 4.66
CA ASN A 39 -8.15 -4.10 3.51
C ASN A 39 -6.98 -3.19 3.93
N MET A 40 -7.21 -2.30 4.90
CA MET A 40 -6.16 -1.45 5.46
C MET A 40 -5.02 -2.26 6.07
N LEU A 41 -5.33 -3.36 6.77
CA LEU A 41 -4.30 -4.23 7.35
C LEU A 41 -3.37 -4.81 6.29
N GLY A 42 -3.92 -5.28 5.15
CA GLY A 42 -3.11 -5.79 4.04
C GLY A 42 -2.01 -4.82 3.60
N ALA A 43 -2.36 -3.54 3.43
CA ALA A 43 -1.40 -2.51 3.02
C ALA A 43 -0.42 -2.08 4.14
N LEU A 44 -0.81 -2.20 5.42
CA LEU A 44 0.09 -1.90 6.55
C LEU A 44 1.21 -2.94 6.69
N LYS A 45 1.00 -4.19 6.24
CA LYS A 45 2.00 -5.27 6.26
C LYS A 45 3.25 -5.00 5.41
N LYS A 46 3.34 -3.88 4.69
CA LYS A 46 4.56 -3.56 3.89
C LYS A 46 5.79 -3.26 4.76
N TYR A 47 5.60 -2.89 6.03
CA TYR A 47 6.68 -2.60 6.97
C TYR A 47 6.58 -3.47 8.23
N ASP A 48 7.75 -3.86 8.72
CA ASP A 48 7.95 -4.47 10.02
C ASP A 48 7.92 -3.39 11.11
N TRP A 49 6.72 -3.20 11.65
CA TRP A 49 6.42 -2.26 12.74
C TRP A 49 6.87 -2.74 14.12
N GLY A 50 7.34 -4.00 14.25
CA GLY A 50 7.46 -4.66 15.55
C GLY A 50 6.09 -4.87 16.20
N ALA A 51 5.81 -4.16 17.29
CA ALA A 51 4.50 -4.19 17.94
C ALA A 51 3.48 -3.30 17.22
N LEU A 52 2.58 -3.90 16.43
CA LEU A 52 1.50 -3.17 15.75
C LEU A 52 0.19 -3.27 16.52
N SER A 53 -0.43 -2.13 16.80
CA SER A 53 -1.76 -2.01 17.42
C SER A 53 -2.59 -0.99 16.64
N PHE A 54 -3.90 -1.23 16.53
CA PHE A 54 -4.80 -0.32 15.83
C PHE A 54 -6.23 -0.41 16.38
N ASP A 55 -6.93 0.72 16.33
CA ASP A 55 -8.38 0.84 16.54
C ASP A 55 -8.98 1.59 15.34
N ILE A 56 -9.72 0.87 14.49
CA ILE A 56 -10.31 1.41 13.26
C ILE A 56 -11.83 1.43 13.41
N LYS A 57 -12.39 2.64 13.49
CA LYS A 57 -13.83 2.87 13.64
C LYS A 57 -14.46 3.35 12.35
N VAL A 58 -15.50 2.66 11.93
CA VAL A 58 -16.36 3.04 10.81
C VAL A 58 -17.51 3.89 11.35
N CYS A 59 -17.47 5.19 11.07
CA CYS A 59 -18.38 6.18 11.64
C CYS A 59 -19.56 6.46 10.70
N LYS A 60 -20.78 6.18 11.19
CA LYS A 60 -22.03 6.62 10.56
C LYS A 60 -22.19 8.14 10.72
N THR A 61 -22.53 8.83 9.64
CA THR A 61 -22.75 10.29 9.63
C THR A 61 -23.96 10.66 8.76
N ASN A 62 -24.37 11.93 8.78
CA ASN A 62 -25.44 12.45 7.91
C ASN A 62 -24.98 12.83 6.50
N HIS A 63 -23.79 12.38 6.08
CA HIS A 63 -23.31 12.56 4.70
C HIS A 63 -23.77 11.41 3.79
N SER A 64 -23.74 11.63 2.47
CA SER A 64 -23.96 10.56 1.49
C SER A 64 -23.00 9.39 1.73
N SER A 65 -23.55 8.17 1.64
CA SER A 65 -22.83 6.91 1.82
C SER A 65 -21.57 6.85 0.97
N LYS A 66 -20.50 6.34 1.55
CA LYS A 66 -19.23 6.08 0.84
C LYS A 66 -19.23 4.66 0.32
N SER A 67 -18.66 4.48 -0.85
CA SER A 67 -18.56 3.18 -1.52
C SER A 67 -17.14 2.96 -2.05
N ALA A 68 -16.94 1.89 -2.80
CA ALA A 68 -15.66 1.50 -3.33
C ALA A 68 -15.10 2.57 -4.29
N MET A 69 -13.86 2.98 -4.02
CA MET A 69 -12.97 3.60 -4.99
C MET A 69 -11.77 2.67 -5.15
N ARG A 70 -11.10 2.70 -6.31
CA ARG A 70 -9.99 1.80 -6.64
C ARG A 70 -9.01 1.65 -5.46
N ALA A 71 -8.78 0.41 -5.04
CA ALA A 71 -8.03 0.02 -3.84
C ALA A 71 -8.66 0.55 -2.52
N PRO A 72 -9.89 0.11 -2.17
CA PRO A 72 -10.64 0.61 -1.03
C PRO A 72 -10.02 0.18 0.31
N GLY A 73 -9.50 1.15 1.06
CA GLY A 73 -8.81 0.94 2.35
C GLY A 73 -7.30 0.92 2.17
N GLU A 74 -6.82 0.22 1.15
CA GLU A 74 -5.38 0.00 0.92
C GLU A 74 -4.63 1.29 0.61
N VAL A 75 -5.18 2.17 -0.23
CA VAL A 75 -4.53 3.46 -0.53
C VAL A 75 -4.42 4.32 0.72
N GLN A 76 -5.47 4.33 1.54
CA GLN A 76 -5.50 5.10 2.79
C GLN A 76 -4.47 4.57 3.78
N ALA A 77 -4.40 3.24 3.96
CA ALA A 77 -3.41 2.61 4.83
C ALA A 77 -1.97 2.76 4.33
N SER A 78 -1.75 2.61 3.02
CA SER A 78 -0.43 2.81 2.42
C SER A 78 0.04 4.25 2.62
N PHE A 79 -0.84 5.23 2.46
CA PHE A 79 -0.55 6.64 2.77
C PHE A 79 -0.21 6.85 4.25
N ILE A 80 -1.00 6.29 5.18
CA ILE A 80 -0.75 6.40 6.62
C ILE A 80 0.64 5.83 6.96
N ALA A 81 0.96 4.64 6.47
CA ALA A 81 2.25 4.01 6.68
C ALA A 81 3.42 4.87 6.17
N GLU A 82 3.31 5.44 4.95
CA GLU A 82 4.36 6.34 4.44
C GLU A 82 4.45 7.62 5.27
N ALA A 83 3.33 8.21 5.69
CA ALA A 83 3.34 9.41 6.52
C ALA A 83 4.03 9.17 7.87
N VAL A 84 3.80 8.00 8.50
CA VAL A 84 4.51 7.61 9.73
C VAL A 84 6.02 7.54 9.47
N VAL A 85 6.45 6.85 8.42
CA VAL A 85 7.88 6.70 8.10
C VAL A 85 8.54 8.05 7.74
N GLU A 86 7.85 8.88 6.95
CA GLU A 86 8.26 10.25 6.60
C GLU A 86 8.36 11.15 7.83
N HIS A 87 7.57 10.92 8.88
CA HIS A 87 7.70 11.64 10.14
C HIS A 87 8.82 11.10 11.04
N VAL A 88 9.13 9.79 10.98
CA VAL A 88 10.25 9.21 11.75
C VAL A 88 11.60 9.72 11.23
N ALA A 89 11.79 9.78 9.92
CA ALA A 89 13.11 10.08 9.34
C ALA A 89 13.71 11.45 9.74
N PRO A 90 12.96 12.58 9.71
CA PRO A 90 13.46 13.89 10.16
C PRO A 90 13.78 13.94 11.65
N ASN A 91 13.04 13.21 12.50
CA ASN A 91 13.33 13.13 13.94
C ASN A 91 14.70 12.50 14.23
N LEU A 92 15.20 11.67 13.30
CA LEU A 92 16.52 11.04 13.39
C LEU A 92 17.57 11.73 12.52
N SER A 93 17.21 12.77 11.77
CA SER A 93 18.06 13.37 10.73
C SER A 93 18.60 12.32 9.71
N MET A 94 17.76 11.34 9.37
CA MET A 94 18.10 10.27 8.44
C MET A 94 17.39 10.47 7.10
N GLU A 95 17.98 9.95 6.03
CA GLU A 95 17.30 9.85 4.74
C GLU A 95 16.12 8.88 4.86
N VAL A 96 14.93 9.30 4.41
CA VAL A 96 13.70 8.52 4.54
C VAL A 96 13.80 7.15 3.86
N ASP A 97 14.52 7.06 2.74
CA ASP A 97 14.70 5.80 2.01
C ASP A 97 15.50 4.76 2.80
N PHE A 98 16.41 5.21 3.66
CA PHE A 98 17.11 4.32 4.59
C PHE A 98 16.14 3.78 5.64
N VAL A 99 15.31 4.64 6.22
CA VAL A 99 14.28 4.24 7.20
C VAL A 99 13.28 3.28 6.57
N ARG A 100 12.85 3.52 5.32
CA ARG A 100 12.01 2.56 4.58
C ARG A 100 12.71 1.22 4.45
N ASN A 101 13.94 1.19 3.97
CA ASN A 101 14.67 -0.04 3.66
C ASN A 101 14.86 -0.95 4.88
N ILE A 102 15.27 -0.39 6.02
CA ILE A 102 15.48 -1.18 7.26
C ILE A 102 14.17 -1.67 7.91
N ASN A 103 13.04 -1.06 7.55
CA ASN A 103 11.73 -1.43 8.06
C ASN A 103 10.91 -2.23 7.05
N LEU A 104 11.36 -2.43 5.81
CA LEU A 104 10.73 -3.39 4.90
C LEU A 104 10.82 -4.79 5.51
N HIS A 105 9.74 -5.56 5.39
CA HIS A 105 9.82 -6.96 5.76
C HIS A 105 10.80 -7.71 4.85
N THR A 106 11.62 -8.57 5.44
CA THR A 106 12.18 -9.74 4.76
C THR A 106 11.11 -10.83 4.67
N PHE A 107 11.29 -11.81 3.78
CA PHE A 107 10.39 -12.97 3.71
C PHE A 107 10.18 -13.62 5.09
N ASN A 108 11.28 -13.91 5.80
CA ASN A 108 11.22 -14.53 7.13
C ASN A 108 10.47 -13.67 8.14
N SER A 109 10.67 -12.36 8.14
CA SER A 109 9.96 -11.47 9.06
C SER A 109 8.47 -11.37 8.71
N LEU A 110 8.11 -11.31 7.42
CA LEU A 110 6.71 -11.27 7.01
C LEU A 110 6.01 -12.56 7.40
N TYR A 111 6.68 -13.71 7.25
CA TYR A 111 6.16 -15.03 7.62
C TYR A 111 5.93 -15.12 9.13
N LEU A 112 6.89 -14.64 9.93
CA LEU A 112 6.79 -14.64 11.38
C LEU A 112 5.57 -13.87 11.90
N PHE A 113 5.28 -12.70 11.31
CA PHE A 113 4.16 -11.86 11.76
C PHE A 113 2.83 -12.20 11.05
N TYR A 114 2.89 -12.72 9.82
CA TYR A 114 1.74 -12.90 8.93
C TYR A 114 1.90 -14.15 8.06
N GLU A 115 1.93 -15.33 8.69
CA GLU A 115 2.14 -16.63 8.02
C GLU A 115 1.29 -16.82 6.74
N GLY A 116 0.03 -16.39 6.75
CA GLY A 116 -0.86 -16.49 5.59
C GLY A 116 -0.68 -15.43 4.50
N SER A 117 0.30 -14.52 4.61
CA SER A 117 0.48 -13.36 3.71
C SER A 117 1.78 -13.37 2.90
N THR A 118 2.65 -14.37 3.10
CA THR A 118 3.96 -14.41 2.42
C THR A 118 3.95 -15.11 1.08
N GLY A 119 2.98 -16.00 0.84
CA GLY A 119 3.10 -17.00 -0.23
C GLY A 119 4.37 -17.84 -0.05
N GLU A 120 4.90 -18.33 -1.17
CA GLU A 120 6.18 -19.05 -1.22
C GLU A 120 7.39 -18.08 -1.18
N PRO A 121 8.58 -18.52 -0.73
CA PRO A 121 9.78 -17.67 -0.66
C PRO A 121 10.14 -16.91 -1.93
N LEU A 122 9.89 -17.53 -3.10
CA LEU A 122 10.19 -16.94 -4.40
C LEU A 122 9.13 -15.91 -4.87
N GLU A 123 7.97 -15.88 -4.23
CA GLU A 123 6.85 -14.98 -4.57
C GLU A 123 6.97 -13.62 -3.88
N TYR A 124 7.72 -13.54 -2.77
CA TYR A 124 7.97 -12.27 -2.08
C TYR A 124 9.01 -11.42 -2.82
N THR A 125 8.53 -10.66 -3.80
CA THR A 125 9.36 -9.90 -4.74
C THR A 125 9.64 -8.45 -4.32
N SER A 126 9.04 -7.96 -3.23
CA SER A 126 9.12 -6.55 -2.81
C SER A 126 10.57 -6.03 -2.67
N PRO A 127 11.51 -6.72 -1.97
CA PRO A 127 12.90 -6.27 -1.91
C PRO A 127 13.60 -6.24 -3.28
N SER A 128 13.28 -7.19 -4.16
CA SER A 128 13.84 -7.22 -5.52
C SER A 128 13.33 -6.07 -6.38
N ILE A 129 12.02 -5.76 -6.30
CA ILE A 129 11.40 -4.63 -7.01
C ILE A 129 12.00 -3.31 -6.52
N TRP A 130 12.16 -3.17 -5.20
CA TRP A 130 12.80 -2.02 -4.57
C TRP A 130 14.19 -1.77 -5.17
N ASP A 131 15.08 -2.76 -5.12
CA ASP A 131 16.44 -2.64 -5.64
C ASP A 131 16.47 -2.38 -7.15
N LYS A 132 15.62 -3.06 -7.93
CA LYS A 132 15.51 -2.87 -9.38
C LYS A 132 15.07 -1.45 -9.72
N LEU A 133 14.10 -0.90 -9.00
CA LEU A 133 13.57 0.44 -9.23
C LEU A 133 14.63 1.53 -8.97
N VAL A 134 15.40 1.39 -7.89
CA VAL A 134 16.50 2.32 -7.57
C VAL A 134 17.54 2.35 -8.71
N ARG A 135 17.91 1.16 -9.21
CA ARG A 135 18.88 1.00 -10.30
C ARG A 135 18.35 1.51 -11.64
N SER A 136 17.15 1.08 -12.05
CA SER A 136 16.59 1.41 -13.37
C SER A 136 16.21 2.88 -13.52
N SER A 137 15.88 3.54 -12.41
CA SER A 137 15.52 4.96 -12.39
C SER A 137 16.71 5.92 -12.23
N SER A 138 17.94 5.39 -12.10
CA SER A 138 19.15 6.15 -11.77
C SER A 138 18.95 7.08 -10.58
N PHE A 139 18.27 6.61 -9.53
CA PHE A 139 17.75 7.50 -8.50
C PHE A 139 18.84 8.31 -7.81
N TYR A 140 19.94 7.67 -7.36
CA TYR A 140 21.00 8.39 -6.65
C TYR A 140 21.62 9.51 -7.49
N GLN A 141 21.77 9.30 -8.81
CA GLN A 141 22.21 10.33 -9.73
C GLN A 141 21.19 11.49 -9.81
N ARG A 142 19.89 11.17 -9.93
CA ARG A 142 18.81 12.18 -9.96
C ARG A 142 18.70 12.95 -8.66
N THR A 143 18.96 12.31 -7.52
CA THR A 143 18.98 12.94 -6.20
C THR A 143 20.07 14.00 -6.13
N GLU A 144 21.28 13.71 -6.63
CA GLU A 144 22.36 14.71 -6.66
C GLU A 144 22.02 15.88 -7.61
N MET A 145 21.45 15.60 -8.78
CA MET A 145 20.97 16.63 -9.70
C MET A 145 19.89 17.53 -9.05
N ILE A 146 19.00 16.95 -8.25
CA ILE A 146 17.96 17.68 -7.51
C ILE A 146 18.58 18.53 -6.39
N LYS A 147 19.55 18.01 -5.64
CA LYS A 147 20.29 18.77 -4.63
C LYS A 147 20.94 20.00 -5.25
N GLN A 148 21.62 19.83 -6.39
CA GLN A 148 22.22 20.95 -7.12
C GLN A 148 21.17 21.95 -7.61
N PHE A 149 20.09 21.47 -8.23
CA PHE A 149 18.98 22.33 -8.67
C PHE A 149 18.43 23.16 -7.49
N ASN A 150 18.18 22.53 -6.35
CA ASN A 150 17.63 23.18 -5.17
C ASN A 150 18.58 24.19 -4.53
N ARG A 151 19.91 24.00 -4.62
CA ARG A 151 20.90 24.99 -4.18
C ARG A 151 20.87 26.25 -5.05
N CYS A 152 20.71 26.08 -6.37
CA CYS A 152 20.72 27.19 -7.32
C CYS A 152 19.37 27.93 -7.46
N ASN A 153 18.27 27.37 -6.94
CA ASN A 153 16.93 27.93 -7.12
C ASN A 153 16.30 28.28 -5.77
N LYS A 154 16.07 29.57 -5.49
CA LYS A 154 15.42 30.03 -4.25
C LYS A 154 13.92 29.74 -4.22
N TRP A 155 13.22 30.04 -5.31
CA TRP A 155 11.75 30.05 -5.40
C TRP A 155 11.13 28.78 -6.01
N ARG A 156 11.96 27.88 -6.55
CA ARG A 156 11.53 26.62 -7.13
C ARG A 156 12.37 25.49 -6.56
N LYS A 157 11.71 24.48 -6.02
CA LYS A 157 12.37 23.28 -5.52
C LYS A 157 11.88 22.06 -6.30
N ARG A 158 12.68 21.01 -6.31
CA ARG A 158 12.34 19.67 -6.80
C ARG A 158 12.48 18.69 -5.66
N GLY A 159 11.63 17.67 -5.67
CA GLY A 159 11.70 16.52 -4.79
C GLY A 159 11.62 15.25 -5.61
N ILE A 160 12.11 14.17 -5.04
CA ILE A 160 11.99 12.82 -5.59
C ILE A 160 11.76 11.86 -4.42
N SER A 161 10.93 10.85 -4.64
CA SER A 161 10.63 9.80 -3.68
C SER A 161 10.26 8.55 -4.46
N TRP A 162 10.56 7.39 -3.89
CA TRP A 162 9.99 6.12 -4.31
C TRP A 162 9.43 5.42 -3.06
N VAL A 163 8.30 4.74 -3.18
CA VAL A 163 7.59 4.14 -2.05
C VAL A 163 7.23 2.69 -2.39
N PRO A 164 7.29 1.77 -1.40
CA PRO A 164 6.88 0.40 -1.62
C PRO A 164 5.35 0.29 -1.56
N ILE A 165 4.80 -0.63 -2.34
CA ILE A 165 3.37 -0.96 -2.31
C ILE A 165 3.25 -2.46 -2.11
N LEU A 166 2.40 -2.84 -1.18
CA LEU A 166 1.91 -4.21 -1.02
C LEU A 166 0.41 -4.19 -1.27
N HIS A 167 -0.06 -5.05 -2.17
CA HIS A 167 -1.46 -5.17 -2.56
C HIS A 167 -1.86 -6.65 -2.43
N GLU A 168 -2.84 -6.93 -1.58
CA GLU A 168 -3.31 -8.29 -1.34
C GLU A 168 -4.43 -8.63 -2.34
N VAL A 169 -4.21 -9.65 -3.16
CA VAL A 169 -5.18 -10.07 -4.19
C VAL A 169 -5.86 -11.35 -3.76
N SER A 170 -7.15 -11.28 -3.45
CA SER A 170 -7.97 -12.45 -3.18
C SER A 170 -8.58 -13.00 -4.47
N LEU A 171 -8.44 -14.29 -4.73
CA LEU A 171 -9.07 -14.97 -5.85
C LEU A 171 -10.50 -15.38 -5.51
N ARG A 172 -11.45 -15.01 -6.37
CA ARG A 172 -12.84 -15.48 -6.29
C ARG A 172 -13.17 -16.31 -7.53
N PRO A 173 -13.44 -17.63 -7.37
CA PRO A 173 -13.89 -18.46 -8.48
C PRO A 173 -15.17 -17.88 -9.10
N THR A 174 -15.16 -17.67 -10.41
CA THR A 174 -16.31 -17.15 -11.15
C THR A 174 -16.58 -18.05 -12.36
N PRO A 175 -17.81 -18.56 -12.54
CA PRO A 175 -18.10 -19.46 -13.63
C PRO A 175 -18.03 -18.75 -14.99
N GLY A 176 -17.58 -19.50 -15.99
CA GLY A 176 -17.65 -19.14 -17.41
C GLY A 176 -18.48 -20.16 -18.17
N LYS A 177 -19.16 -19.72 -19.23
CA LYS A 177 -19.92 -20.56 -20.16
C LYS A 177 -19.28 -20.45 -21.54
N VAL A 178 -19.01 -21.59 -22.15
CA VAL A 178 -18.55 -21.67 -23.55
C VAL A 178 -19.63 -22.38 -24.36
N SER A 179 -19.92 -21.88 -25.55
CA SER A 179 -20.90 -22.48 -26.47
C SER A 179 -20.29 -22.55 -27.87
N ILE A 180 -20.34 -23.74 -28.47
CA ILE A 180 -19.90 -23.98 -29.84
C ILE A 180 -21.15 -24.09 -30.69
N LEU A 181 -21.29 -23.20 -31.68
CA LEU A 181 -22.45 -23.16 -32.56
C LEU A 181 -22.27 -24.14 -33.72
N SER A 182 -23.36 -24.43 -34.43
CA SER A 182 -23.36 -25.40 -35.54
C SER A 182 -22.46 -25.00 -36.71
N ASP A 183 -22.14 -23.72 -36.86
CA ASP A 183 -21.22 -23.18 -37.86
C ASP A 183 -19.74 -23.22 -37.40
N GLY A 184 -19.47 -23.73 -36.19
CA GLY A 184 -18.13 -23.80 -35.60
C GLY A 184 -17.69 -22.52 -34.88
N SER A 185 -18.51 -21.47 -34.85
CA SER A 185 -18.21 -20.27 -34.06
C SER A 185 -18.31 -20.54 -32.56
N VAL A 186 -17.49 -19.83 -31.77
CA VAL A 186 -17.39 -20.01 -30.31
C VAL A 186 -17.86 -18.74 -29.61
N VAL A 187 -18.81 -18.89 -28.69
CA VAL A 187 -19.31 -17.83 -27.82
C VAL A 187 -18.87 -18.09 -26.39
N VAL A 188 -18.20 -17.11 -25.78
CA VAL A 188 -17.74 -17.18 -24.39
C VAL A 188 -18.50 -16.14 -23.56
N GLY A 189 -19.11 -16.58 -22.47
CA GLY A 189 -19.77 -15.72 -21.48
C GLY A 189 -19.10 -15.88 -20.12
N VAL A 190 -18.74 -14.76 -19.49
CA VAL A 190 -18.18 -14.71 -18.13
C VAL A 190 -18.97 -13.72 -17.29
N GLY A 191 -18.99 -13.89 -15.96
CA GLY A 191 -19.70 -12.98 -15.05
C GLY A 191 -19.05 -11.61 -14.87
N GLY A 192 -17.82 -11.41 -15.36
CA GLY A 192 -17.10 -10.15 -15.20
C GLY A 192 -17.52 -9.09 -16.22
N ILE A 193 -17.50 -7.83 -15.79
CA ILE A 193 -17.94 -6.67 -16.58
C ILE A 193 -16.72 -5.92 -17.11
N GLY A 194 -16.70 -5.66 -18.42
CA GLY A 194 -15.71 -4.78 -19.05
C GLY A 194 -15.98 -3.31 -18.71
N LEU A 195 -15.03 -2.69 -18.00
CA LEU A 195 -15.02 -1.27 -17.60
C LEU A 195 -13.80 -0.54 -18.17
N GLY A 196 -13.14 -1.11 -19.19
CA GLY A 196 -11.91 -0.59 -19.81
C GLY A 196 -10.62 -1.28 -19.38
N GLN A 197 -10.67 -2.26 -18.48
CA GLN A 197 -9.52 -3.06 -18.03
C GLN A 197 -9.08 -4.17 -19.00
N GLY A 198 -9.75 -4.30 -20.16
CA GLY A 198 -9.42 -5.33 -21.16
C GLY A 198 -9.90 -6.74 -20.79
N LEU A 199 -10.97 -6.89 -20.00
CA LEU A 199 -11.44 -8.20 -19.52
C LEU A 199 -11.85 -9.17 -20.64
N TRP A 200 -12.36 -8.64 -21.75
CA TRP A 200 -12.88 -9.43 -22.88
C TRP A 200 -11.89 -9.50 -24.06
N THR A 201 -10.68 -8.96 -23.88
CA THR A 201 -9.63 -8.89 -24.90
C THR A 201 -8.74 -10.12 -24.84
#